data_AF-A0A8S0GW64-F1
#
_entry.id   AF-A0A8S0GW64-F1
#
_cell.length_a   1.000
_cell.length_b   1.000
_cell.length_c   1.000
_cell.angle_alpha   90.00
_cell.angle_beta   90.00
_cell.angle_gamma   90.00
#
_symmetry.space_group_name_H-M   'P 1'
#
loop_
_entity.id
_entity.type
_entity.pdbx_description
1 polymer ?
#
loop_
_entity_poly.entity_id
_entity_poly.type
_entity_poly.pdbx_seq_one_letter_code
_entity_poly.pdbx_strand_id
1 'polypeptide(L)'
;MLRSLRFAALFGGLILSASALAVDVDPATYGYPLTNPFEATIATTPPELRPELPSNDDIRQSDHSLTLRPEREFILPDNFWAVKKLTYRIATQDHAAPLIFLIAGTGARYDSSLNEYLKKLYYKAGYHVVQLSSPTSFDFISAASRFATPA
;
A
#
# COMPACT_ATOMS: atom_id res chain seq x y z
N MET A 1 26.30 -42.43 5.76
CA MET A 1 26.75 -41.01 5.79
C MET A 1 25.66 -40.02 5.37
N LEU A 2 24.92 -40.22 4.27
CA LEU A 2 23.91 -39.25 3.80
C LEU A 2 22.71 -39.02 4.75
N ARG A 3 22.32 -40.05 5.51
CA ARG A 3 21.17 -39.99 6.46
C ARG A 3 21.48 -39.11 7.68
N SER A 4 22.72 -39.18 8.18
CA SER A 4 23.23 -38.39 9.29
C SER A 4 23.31 -36.90 8.94
N LEU A 5 23.70 -36.59 7.69
CA LEU A 5 23.79 -35.22 7.18
C LEU A 5 22.41 -34.55 7.06
N ARG A 6 21.38 -35.31 6.66
CA ARG A 6 19.99 -34.83 6.61
C ARG A 6 19.43 -34.53 8.00
N PHE A 7 19.73 -35.38 8.98
CA PHE A 7 19.35 -35.13 10.38
C PHE A 7 20.06 -33.89 10.94
N ALA A 8 21.36 -33.72 10.66
CA ALA A 8 22.11 -32.54 11.08
C ALA A 8 21.57 -31.25 10.44
N ALA A 9 21.19 -31.27 9.16
CA ALA A 9 20.59 -30.13 8.47
C ALA A 9 19.19 -29.79 9.03
N LEU A 10 18.38 -30.80 9.32
CA LEU A 10 17.05 -30.60 9.90
C LEU A 10 17.13 -30.07 11.34
N PHE A 11 18.06 -30.59 12.14
CA PHE A 11 18.31 -30.14 13.50
C PHE A 11 18.91 -28.72 13.53
N GLY A 12 19.85 -28.42 12.63
CA GLY A 12 20.39 -27.08 12.46
C GLY A 12 19.32 -26.07 12.01
N GLY A 13 18.46 -26.46 11.06
CA GLY A 13 17.31 -25.66 10.64
C GLY A 13 16.33 -25.38 11.77
N LEU A 14 16.07 -26.37 12.64
CA LEU A 14 15.19 -26.22 13.80
C LEU A 14 15.76 -25.30 14.88
N ILE A 15 17.08 -25.32 15.09
CA ILE A 15 17.77 -24.43 16.04
C ILE A 15 17.79 -22.99 15.52
N LEU A 16 17.98 -22.79 14.22
CA LEU A 16 17.96 -21.46 13.58
C LEU A 16 16.56 -20.82 13.58
N SER A 17 15.49 -21.60 13.58
CA SER A 17 14.12 -21.08 13.72
C SER A 17 13.71 -20.76 15.16
N ALA A 18 14.49 -21.17 16.17
CA ALA A 18 14.26 -20.75 17.56
C ALA A 18 14.51 -19.24 17.79
N SER A 19 15.22 -18.57 16.88
CA SER A 19 15.36 -17.10 16.89
C SER A 19 14.13 -16.35 16.35
N ALA A 20 13.13 -17.07 15.84
CA ALA A 20 11.87 -16.51 15.35
C ALA A 20 10.72 -16.66 16.37
N LEU A 21 11.04 -16.75 17.67
CA LEU A 21 10.01 -16.64 18.70
C LEU A 21 9.43 -15.23 18.68
N ALA A 22 8.09 -15.14 18.73
CA ALA A 22 7.42 -13.87 18.91
C ALA A 22 7.89 -13.25 20.22
N VAL A 23 8.42 -12.02 20.15
CA VAL A 23 8.75 -11.25 21.33
C VAL A 23 7.43 -10.88 22.01
N ASP A 24 7.23 -11.36 23.24
CA ASP A 24 6.18 -10.82 24.11
C ASP A 24 6.58 -9.39 24.46
N VAL A 25 5.90 -8.43 23.84
CA VAL A 25 6.09 -7.01 24.10
C VAL A 25 5.14 -6.64 25.24
N ASP A 26 5.72 -6.31 26.39
CA ASP A 26 4.93 -5.80 27.51
C ASP A 26 4.30 -4.44 27.12
N PRO A 27 2.97 -4.28 27.18
CA PRO A 27 2.30 -3.02 26.81
C PRO A 27 2.81 -1.81 27.60
N ALA A 28 3.26 -2.01 28.85
CA ALA A 28 3.78 -0.93 29.68
C ALA A 28 5.16 -0.43 29.20
N THR A 29 5.96 -1.30 28.58
CA THR A 29 7.29 -0.97 28.02
C THR A 29 7.26 -0.68 26.52
N TYR A 30 6.16 -0.99 25.81
CA TYR A 30 5.98 -0.65 24.39
C TYR A 30 6.06 0.86 24.11
N GLY A 31 5.75 1.69 25.12
CA GLY A 31 5.92 3.14 25.04
C GLY A 31 4.85 3.88 24.23
N TYR A 32 3.82 3.17 23.73
CA TYR A 32 2.65 3.82 23.13
C TYR A 32 1.73 4.36 24.24
N PRO A 33 1.28 5.62 24.15
CA PRO A 33 0.60 6.28 25.27
C PRO A 33 -0.82 5.76 25.54
N LEU A 34 -1.41 5.00 24.61
CA LEU A 34 -2.74 4.40 24.79
C LEU A 34 -2.59 2.96 25.25
N THR A 35 -2.75 2.74 26.56
CA THR A 35 -2.60 1.42 27.20
C THR A 35 -3.88 0.59 27.16
N ASN A 36 -5.04 1.21 26.99
CA ASN A 36 -6.30 0.49 26.80
C ASN A 36 -6.34 -0.10 25.39
N PRO A 37 -6.41 -1.44 25.23
CA PRO A 37 -6.36 -2.09 23.93
C PRO A 37 -7.56 -1.74 23.04
N PHE A 38 -8.75 -1.49 23.61
CA PHE A 38 -9.90 -1.07 22.82
C PHE A 38 -9.73 0.37 22.32
N GLU A 39 -9.27 1.26 23.18
CA GLU A 39 -8.98 2.65 22.80
C GLU A 39 -7.91 2.71 21.70
N ALA A 40 -6.84 1.92 21.84
CA ALA A 40 -5.75 1.85 20.86
C ALA A 40 -6.19 1.36 19.47
N THR A 41 -7.34 0.68 19.36
CA THR A 41 -7.88 0.23 18.06
C THR A 41 -8.75 1.27 17.35
N ILE A 42 -9.33 2.21 18.10
CA ILE A 42 -10.27 3.22 17.58
C ILE A 42 -9.59 4.58 17.46
N ALA A 43 -8.69 4.89 18.39
CA ALA A 43 -7.92 6.11 18.38
C ALA A 43 -6.80 6.04 17.35
N THR A 44 -6.69 7.08 16.53
CA THR A 44 -5.56 7.27 15.62
C THR A 44 -4.28 7.58 16.40
N THR A 45 -3.12 7.49 15.75
CA THR A 45 -1.84 7.92 16.32
C THR A 45 -1.93 9.33 16.93
N PRO A 46 -1.53 9.53 18.21
CA PRO A 46 -1.50 10.83 18.86
C PRO A 46 -0.77 11.88 18.01
N PRO A 47 -1.26 13.13 17.93
CA PRO A 47 -0.68 14.16 17.07
C PRO A 47 0.83 14.35 17.24
N GLU A 48 1.33 14.25 18.46
CA GLU A 48 2.73 14.45 18.83
C GLU A 48 3.63 13.30 18.35
N LEU A 49 3.04 12.13 18.08
CA LEU A 49 3.73 10.94 17.58
C LEU A 49 3.57 10.75 16.07
N ARG A 50 2.82 11.62 15.39
CA ARG A 50 2.69 11.56 13.93
C ARG A 50 3.98 12.04 13.28
N PRO A 51 4.43 11.39 12.19
CA PRO A 51 5.58 11.88 11.46
C PRO A 51 5.27 13.22 10.81
N GLU A 52 6.25 14.14 10.82
CA GLU A 52 6.19 15.31 9.96
C GLU A 52 6.28 14.86 8.49
N LEU A 53 5.34 15.28 7.66
CA LEU A 53 5.26 14.87 6.26
C LEU A 53 5.50 16.05 5.33
N PRO A 54 6.13 15.82 4.16
CA PRO A 54 6.30 16.87 3.16
C PRO A 54 4.96 17.45 2.71
N SER A 55 4.97 18.73 2.34
CA SER A 55 3.83 19.34 1.68
C SER A 55 3.65 18.74 0.27
N ASN A 56 2.52 19.00 -0.39
CA ASN A 56 2.34 18.52 -1.75
C ASN A 56 3.27 19.22 -2.76
N ASP A 57 3.72 20.44 -2.44
CA ASP A 57 4.59 21.23 -3.30
C ASP A 57 6.05 20.73 -3.25
N ASP A 58 6.43 20.05 -2.16
CA ASP A 58 7.74 19.41 -1.99
C ASP A 58 7.84 18.03 -2.67
N ILE A 59 6.76 17.54 -3.26
CA ILE A 59 6.67 16.20 -3.86
C ILE A 59 6.57 16.35 -5.37
N ARG A 60 7.54 15.78 -6.09
CA ARG A 60 7.47 15.70 -7.56
C ARG A 60 6.45 14.65 -7.98
N GLN A 61 5.21 15.07 -8.17
CA GLN A 61 4.07 14.20 -8.49
C GLN A 61 3.27 14.66 -9.69
N SER A 62 2.64 13.71 -10.37
CA SER A 62 1.73 13.96 -11.48
C SER A 62 0.68 12.86 -11.62
N ASP A 63 -0.50 13.25 -12.09
CA ASP A 63 -1.57 12.32 -12.46
C ASP A 63 -1.41 11.93 -13.92
N HIS A 64 -1.54 10.63 -14.19
CA HIS A 64 -1.46 10.05 -15.52
C HIS A 64 -2.69 9.18 -15.77
N SER A 65 -3.01 8.96 -17.04
CA SER A 65 -4.13 8.10 -17.42
C SER A 65 -3.71 7.05 -18.44
N LEU A 66 -4.14 5.82 -18.25
CA LEU A 66 -3.83 4.68 -19.11
C LEU A 66 -5.10 4.08 -19.71
N THR A 67 -5.09 3.80 -21.02
CA THR A 67 -6.11 2.97 -21.66
C THR A 67 -5.67 1.51 -21.56
N LEU A 68 -6.12 0.80 -20.51
CA LEU A 68 -5.72 -0.58 -20.26
C LEU A 68 -6.40 -1.61 -21.17
N ARG A 69 -7.61 -1.28 -21.65
CA ARG A 69 -8.48 -2.21 -22.39
C ARG A 69 -9.04 -1.55 -23.66
N PRO A 70 -8.19 -1.23 -24.66
CA PRO A 70 -8.69 -0.70 -25.93
C PRO A 70 -9.60 -1.71 -26.67
N GLU A 71 -9.38 -3.01 -26.47
CA GLU A 71 -10.10 -4.13 -27.12
C GLU A 71 -11.30 -4.68 -26.33
N ARG A 72 -11.84 -3.95 -25.35
CA ARG A 72 -12.89 -4.49 -24.46
C ARG A 72 -14.13 -4.97 -25.24
N GLU A 73 -14.63 -6.15 -24.87
CA GLU A 73 -15.79 -6.80 -25.49
C GLU A 73 -17.08 -5.95 -25.36
N PHE A 74 -17.21 -5.22 -24.25
CA PHE A 74 -18.33 -4.31 -24.01
C PHE A 74 -17.86 -2.85 -23.96
N ILE A 75 -18.45 -2.02 -24.81
CA ILE A 75 -18.14 -0.58 -24.89
C ILE A 75 -18.87 0.14 -23.75
N LEU A 76 -18.12 0.90 -22.94
CA LEU A 76 -18.73 1.80 -21.97
C LEU A 76 -19.49 2.92 -22.68
N PRO A 77 -20.73 3.22 -22.28
CA PRO A 77 -21.48 4.33 -22.85
C PRO A 77 -20.75 5.67 -22.70
N ASP A 78 -21.05 6.64 -23.56
CA ASP A 78 -20.29 7.90 -23.65
C ASP A 78 -20.37 8.79 -22.41
N ASN A 79 -21.43 8.69 -21.63
CA ASN A 79 -21.56 9.39 -20.36
C ASN A 79 -20.53 8.94 -19.30
N PHE A 80 -19.83 7.81 -19.48
CA PHE A 80 -18.72 7.38 -18.62
C PHE A 80 -17.38 8.01 -18.99
N TRP A 81 -17.35 9.03 -19.85
CA TRP A 81 -16.14 9.67 -20.38
C TRP A 81 -15.06 9.96 -19.32
N ALA A 82 -15.45 10.37 -18.10
CA ALA A 82 -14.54 10.71 -17.01
C ALA A 82 -13.75 9.51 -16.44
N VAL A 83 -14.21 8.28 -16.67
CA VAL A 83 -13.64 7.05 -16.09
C VAL A 83 -13.38 5.98 -17.15
N LYS A 84 -13.31 6.36 -18.44
CA LYS A 84 -12.93 5.44 -19.53
C LYS A 84 -11.44 5.06 -19.49
N LYS A 85 -10.60 5.88 -18.84
CA LYS A 85 -9.15 5.65 -18.68
C LYS A 85 -8.82 5.51 -17.21
N LEU A 86 -7.84 4.65 -16.89
CA LEU A 86 -7.42 4.43 -15.51
C LEU A 86 -6.50 5.57 -15.14
N THR A 87 -6.94 6.42 -14.21
CA THR A 87 -6.09 7.46 -13.64
C THR A 87 -5.29 6.90 -12.47
N TYR A 88 -4.01 7.24 -12.43
CA TYR A 88 -3.10 6.92 -11.34
C TYR A 88 -2.21 8.12 -11.06
N ARG A 89 -1.71 8.23 -9.84
CA ARG A 89 -0.71 9.23 -9.46
C ARG A 89 0.65 8.58 -9.32
N ILE A 90 1.70 9.25 -9.77
CA ILE A 90 3.07 8.88 -9.48
C ILE A 90 3.78 10.01 -8.75
N ALA A 91 4.50 9.70 -7.68
CA ALA A 91 5.44 10.58 -7.00
C ALA A 91 6.85 10.01 -7.17
N THR A 92 7.82 10.84 -7.56
CA THR A 92 9.14 10.37 -7.99
C THR A 92 10.31 11.08 -7.31
N GLN A 93 11.28 10.31 -6.84
CA GLN A 93 12.59 10.81 -6.42
C GLN A 93 13.41 11.33 -7.61
N ASP A 94 14.32 12.25 -7.36
CA ASP A 94 15.29 12.79 -8.33
C ASP A 94 16.50 11.86 -8.57
N HIS A 95 16.63 10.81 -7.77
CA HIS A 95 17.66 9.78 -7.83
C HIS A 95 17.04 8.39 -8.04
N ALA A 96 17.89 7.38 -8.28
CA ALA A 96 17.45 6.00 -8.36
C ALA A 96 16.94 5.52 -6.99
N ALA A 97 15.67 5.14 -6.93
CA ALA A 97 15.00 4.73 -5.71
C ALA A 97 14.12 3.48 -5.92
N PRO A 98 13.77 2.74 -4.86
CA PRO A 98 12.78 1.67 -4.93
C PRO A 98 11.40 2.19 -5.30
N LEU A 99 10.60 1.37 -5.98
CA LEU A 99 9.21 1.69 -6.37
C LEU A 99 8.22 0.91 -5.51
N ILE A 100 7.21 1.60 -4.99
CA ILE A 100 6.07 1.00 -4.28
C ILE A 100 4.74 1.35 -4.97
N PHE A 101 3.82 0.38 -4.99
CA PHE A 101 2.45 0.57 -5.45
C PHE A 101 1.50 0.60 -4.24
N LEU A 102 0.71 1.66 -4.12
CA LEU A 102 -0.34 1.81 -3.13
C LEU A 102 -1.69 1.58 -3.81
N ILE A 103 -2.38 0.51 -3.42
CA ILE A 103 -3.72 0.20 -3.90
C ILE A 103 -4.71 0.61 -2.81
N ALA A 104 -5.64 1.51 -3.15
CA ALA A 104 -6.61 1.98 -2.18
C ALA A 104 -7.51 0.84 -1.67
N GLY A 105 -7.78 0.83 -0.37
CA GLY A 105 -8.73 -0.09 0.26
C GLY A 105 -10.18 0.35 0.09
N THR A 106 -11.12 -0.53 0.46
CA THR A 106 -12.54 -0.17 0.74
C THR A 106 -13.25 0.58 -0.40
N GLY A 107 -12.89 0.31 -1.67
CA GLY A 107 -13.52 0.96 -2.82
C GLY A 107 -13.08 2.40 -3.06
N ALA A 108 -12.05 2.88 -2.34
CA ALA A 108 -11.59 4.25 -2.45
C ALA A 108 -10.80 4.52 -3.75
N ARG A 109 -10.74 5.80 -4.13
CA ARG A 109 -9.95 6.28 -5.28
C ARG A 109 -8.46 6.41 -4.94
N TYR A 110 -7.63 6.48 -5.98
CA TYR A 110 -6.18 6.62 -5.89
C TYR A 110 -5.74 7.80 -5.00
N ASP A 111 -6.49 8.90 -5.01
CA ASP A 111 -6.26 10.15 -4.29
C ASP A 111 -6.98 10.23 -2.92
N SER A 112 -7.44 9.10 -2.37
CA SER A 112 -8.01 9.05 -1.04
C SER A 112 -7.03 9.53 0.04
N SER A 113 -7.56 10.07 1.15
CA SER A 113 -6.78 10.66 2.24
C SER A 113 -5.72 9.70 2.81
N LEU A 114 -6.06 8.42 2.96
CA LEU A 114 -5.11 7.40 3.43
C LEU A 114 -4.00 7.14 2.41
N ASN A 115 -4.33 7.01 1.12
CA ASN A 115 -3.31 6.84 0.08
C ASN A 115 -2.41 8.09 -0.03
N GLU A 116 -2.98 9.29 0.09
CA GLU A 116 -2.23 10.54 0.11
C GLU A 116 -1.27 10.61 1.30
N TYR A 117 -1.73 10.21 2.49
CA TYR A 117 -0.89 10.09 3.68
C TYR A 117 0.26 9.09 3.47
N LEU A 118 -0.06 7.88 3.00
CA LEU A 118 0.94 6.83 2.75
C LEU A 118 1.93 7.23 1.66
N LYS A 119 1.48 7.91 0.60
CA LYS A 119 2.37 8.46 -0.43
C LYS A 119 3.39 9.41 0.18
N LYS A 120 2.94 10.37 1.00
CA LYS A 120 3.85 11.29 1.68
C LYS A 120 4.84 10.57 2.59
N LEU A 121 4.37 9.57 3.32
CA LEU A 121 5.20 8.76 4.22
C LEU A 121 6.30 8.00 3.45
N TYR A 122 5.94 7.26 2.41
CA TYR A 122 6.89 6.46 1.63
C TYR A 122 7.78 7.32 0.73
N TYR A 123 7.26 8.43 0.20
CA TYR A 123 8.09 9.40 -0.52
C TYR A 123 9.15 10.00 0.38
N LYS A 124 8.79 10.40 1.61
CA LYS A 124 9.78 10.87 2.61
C LYS A 124 10.81 9.78 2.95
N ALA A 125 10.41 8.51 2.93
CA ALA A 125 11.29 7.38 3.13
C ALA A 125 12.18 7.02 1.91
N GLY A 126 12.13 7.81 0.83
CA GLY A 126 13.00 7.64 -0.34
C GLY A 126 12.47 6.70 -1.41
N TYR A 127 11.15 6.45 -1.48
CA TYR A 127 10.53 5.62 -2.52
C TYR A 127 9.97 6.48 -3.67
N HIS A 128 9.98 5.94 -4.88
CA HIS A 128 8.97 6.29 -5.89
C HIS A 128 7.64 5.64 -5.47
N VAL A 129 6.53 6.38 -5.56
CA VAL A 129 5.21 5.90 -5.14
C VAL A 129 4.24 6.00 -6.30
N VAL A 130 3.56 4.89 -6.63
CA VAL A 130 2.42 4.88 -7.55
C VAL A 130 1.15 4.62 -6.74
N GLN A 131 0.16 5.49 -6.86
CA GLN A 131 -1.16 5.30 -6.25
C GLN A 131 -2.17 4.82 -7.29
N LEU A 132 -2.89 3.76 -6.94
CA LEU A 132 -3.96 3.15 -7.73
C LEU A 132 -5.26 3.15 -6.92
N SER A 133 -6.38 3.33 -7.62
CA SER A 133 -7.71 3.16 -7.04
C SER A 133 -7.96 1.69 -6.69
N SER A 134 -8.87 1.46 -5.75
CA SER A 134 -9.27 0.12 -5.34
C SER A 134 -9.86 -0.67 -6.51
N PRO A 135 -9.64 -1.99 -6.64
CA PRO A 135 -10.30 -2.79 -7.69
C PRO A 135 -11.83 -2.76 -7.63
N THR A 136 -12.39 -2.39 -6.48
CA THR A 136 -13.83 -2.22 -6.25
C THR A 136 -14.30 -0.77 -6.36
N SER A 137 -13.42 0.17 -6.66
CA SER A 137 -13.76 1.58 -6.91
C SER A 137 -14.43 1.75 -8.29
N PHE A 138 -15.33 2.72 -8.40
CA PHE A 138 -16.09 2.95 -9.62
C PHE A 138 -15.20 3.28 -10.84
N ASP A 139 -14.15 4.07 -10.64
CA ASP A 139 -13.20 4.44 -11.69
C ASP A 139 -12.34 3.26 -12.14
N PHE A 140 -11.88 2.41 -11.21
CA PHE A 140 -11.16 1.19 -11.58
C PHE A 140 -12.07 0.18 -12.31
N ILE A 141 -13.27 -0.06 -11.77
CA ILE A 141 -14.25 -0.97 -12.38
C ILE A 141 -14.52 -0.55 -13.82
N SER A 142 -14.74 0.73 -14.05
CA SER A 142 -14.99 1.25 -15.40
C SER A 142 -13.75 1.13 -16.29
N ALA A 143 -12.60 1.63 -15.83
CA ALA A 143 -11.43 1.81 -16.68
C ALA A 143 -10.57 0.55 -16.89
N ALA A 144 -10.51 -0.34 -15.91
CA ALA A 144 -9.48 -1.38 -15.82
C ALA A 144 -10.03 -2.81 -15.64
N SER A 145 -11.22 -2.98 -15.05
CA SER A 145 -11.83 -4.30 -14.87
C SER A 145 -12.12 -4.98 -16.22
N ARG A 146 -11.90 -6.30 -16.27
CA ARG A 146 -12.13 -7.12 -17.47
C ARG A 146 -13.60 -7.12 -17.89
N PHE A 147 -14.52 -7.14 -16.93
CA PHE A 147 -15.97 -7.28 -17.16
C PHE A 147 -16.76 -6.03 -16.79
N ALA A 148 -16.08 -4.93 -16.41
CA ALA A 148 -16.73 -3.75 -15.85
C ALA A 148 -17.59 -4.03 -14.60
N THR A 149 -17.20 -5.05 -13.83
CA THR A 149 -17.77 -5.41 -12.53
C THR A 149 -16.68 -5.31 -11.44
N PRO A 150 -17.05 -5.23 -10.14
CA PRO A 150 -16.10 -5.42 -9.05
C PRO A 150 -15.31 -6.73 -9.25
N ALA A 151 -14.01 -6.67 -8.96
CA ALA A 151 -13.11 -7.83 -8.97
C ALA A 151 -13.11 -8.56 -7.63
#